data_AF-A0A0B4EK66-F1
#
_entry.id   AF-A0A0B4EK66-F1
#
_cell.length_a   1.000
_cell.length_b   1.000
_cell.length_c   1.000
_cell.angle_alpha   90.00
_cell.angle_beta   90.00
_cell.angle_gamma   90.00
#
_symmetry.space_group_name_H-M   'P 1'
#
loop_
_entity.id
_entity.type
_entity.pdbx_description
1 polymer ?
#
loop_
_entity_poly.entity_id
_entity_poly.type
_entity_poly.pdbx_seq_one_letter_code
_entity_poly.pdbx_strand_id
1 'polypeptide(L)'
;PGRGANFNHPKFGPVWATSHLGDGGISVIGTDPVKHPQYAWKQVESLKGQGGGSLFIKTHPNSHHLYVDTTLNPDAKLSQSVAVFDINQLGKGYTVLPIAEYS
;
A
#
# COMPACT_ATOMS: atom_id res chain seq x y z
N PRO A 1 4.67 12.76 -3.58
CA PRO A 1 4.10 11.51 -3.02
C PRO A 1 3.03 11.88 -1.98
N GLY A 2 1.94 11.12 -1.84
CA GLY A 2 0.86 11.41 -0.88
C GLY A 2 0.57 10.23 0.03
N ARG A 3 -0.31 10.41 1.02
CA ARG A 3 -0.73 9.34 1.96
C ARG A 3 -1.73 8.36 1.35
N GLY A 4 -1.89 8.37 0.03
CA GLY A 4 -2.98 7.69 -0.65
C GLY A 4 -2.57 7.18 -2.04
N ALA A 5 -3.07 6.00 -2.39
CA ALA A 5 -2.86 5.38 -3.69
C ALA A 5 -4.17 4.78 -4.22
N ASN A 6 -4.59 5.22 -5.41
CA ASN A 6 -5.75 4.65 -6.12
C ASN A 6 -5.30 3.54 -7.07
N PHE A 7 -6.02 2.43 -7.09
CA PHE A 7 -5.82 1.35 -8.07
C PHE A 7 -7.10 0.49 -8.21
N ASN A 8 -7.11 -0.39 -9.19
CA ASN A 8 -8.18 -1.37 -9.36
C ASN A 8 -7.80 -2.68 -8.67
N HIS A 9 -8.55 -3.04 -7.64
CA HIS A 9 -8.40 -4.32 -6.95
C HIS A 9 -9.08 -5.45 -7.75
N PRO A 10 -8.43 -6.61 -7.97
CA PRO A 10 -8.99 -7.70 -8.78
C PRO A 10 -10.37 -8.20 -8.32
N LYS A 11 -10.65 -8.12 -7.01
CA LYS A 11 -11.92 -8.57 -6.41
C LYS A 11 -12.90 -7.45 -6.09
N PHE A 12 -12.41 -6.26 -5.75
CA PHE A 12 -13.22 -5.21 -5.15
C PHE A 12 -13.49 -4.02 -6.09
N GLY A 13 -12.87 -4.01 -7.27
CA GLY A 13 -12.98 -2.88 -8.20
C GLY A 13 -12.10 -1.71 -7.77
N PRO A 14 -12.48 -0.45 -8.12
CA PRO A 14 -11.72 0.73 -7.72
C PRO A 14 -11.60 0.88 -6.21
N VAL A 15 -10.37 1.05 -5.74
CA VAL A 15 -10.03 1.23 -4.33
C VAL A 15 -9.03 2.37 -4.12
N TRP A 16 -9.00 2.88 -2.89
CA TRP A 16 -7.96 3.78 -2.38
C TRP A 16 -7.28 3.11 -1.18
N ALA A 17 -5.96 3.17 -1.12
CA ALA A 17 -5.17 2.62 -0.02
C ALA A 17 -4.37 3.70 0.72
N THR A 18 -4.24 3.52 2.04
CA THR A 18 -3.41 4.36 2.94
C THR A 18 -2.57 3.49 3.86
N SER A 19 -1.31 3.87 4.08
CA SER A 19 -0.46 3.26 5.08
C SER A 19 -0.64 3.94 6.44
N HIS A 20 -0.28 3.23 7.51
CA HIS A 20 -0.37 3.71 8.87
C HIS A 20 0.99 4.21 9.38
N LEU A 21 0.93 5.21 10.26
CA LEU A 21 2.13 5.72 10.94
C LEU A 21 2.48 4.86 12.16
N GLY A 22 1.47 4.49 12.96
CA GLY A 22 1.67 3.83 14.26
C GLY A 22 1.95 2.33 14.16
N ASP A 23 1.52 1.68 13.09
CA ASP A 23 1.77 0.27 12.80
C ASP A 23 2.08 0.06 11.31
N GLY A 24 2.44 -1.16 10.94
CA GLY A 24 2.67 -1.53 9.54
C GLY A 24 1.40 -1.83 8.76
N GLY A 25 0.23 -1.42 9.24
CA GLY A 25 -1.04 -1.66 8.57
C GLY A 25 -1.21 -0.79 7.33
N ILE A 26 -1.91 -1.34 6.34
CA ILE A 26 -2.33 -0.63 5.13
C ILE A 26 -3.82 -0.92 4.94
N SER A 27 -4.64 0.12 5.02
CA SER A 27 -6.09 0.02 4.84
C SER A 27 -6.46 0.25 3.38
N VAL A 28 -7.27 -0.65 2.81
CA VAL A 28 -7.79 -0.56 1.43
C VAL A 28 -9.29 -0.33 1.49
N ILE A 29 -9.77 0.75 0.87
CA ILE A 29 -11.16 1.22 0.94
C ILE A 29 -11.77 1.25 -0.47
N GLY A 30 -12.97 0.70 -0.63
CA GLY A 30 -13.71 0.77 -1.91
C GLY A 30 -14.19 2.18 -2.24
N THR A 31 -14.07 2.60 -3.49
CA THR A 31 -14.35 4.00 -3.91
C THR A 31 -15.38 4.13 -5.03
N ASP A 32 -16.03 3.04 -5.43
CA ASP A 32 -17.01 3.04 -6.53
C ASP A 32 -18.44 2.72 -6.04
N PRO A 33 -19.24 3.74 -5.68
CA PRO A 33 -20.62 3.55 -5.24
C PRO A 33 -21.59 3.16 -6.35
N VAL A 34 -21.21 3.26 -7.63
CA VAL A 34 -22.11 3.02 -8.76
C VAL A 34 -22.05 1.56 -9.20
N LYS A 35 -20.84 1.03 -9.49
CA LYS A 35 -20.69 -0.36 -9.95
C LYS A 35 -20.33 -1.33 -8.84
N HIS A 36 -19.82 -0.84 -7.71
CA HIS A 36 -19.42 -1.66 -6.55
C HIS A 36 -20.06 -1.16 -5.23
N PRO A 37 -21.38 -0.89 -5.18
CA PRO A 37 -22.04 -0.28 -4.02
C PRO A 37 -21.87 -1.07 -2.71
N GLN A 38 -21.71 -2.40 -2.79
CA GLN A 38 -21.49 -3.25 -1.62
C GLN A 38 -20.17 -2.96 -0.89
N TYR A 39 -19.17 -2.44 -1.60
CA TYR A 39 -17.81 -2.18 -1.13
C TYR A 39 -17.52 -0.69 -0.91
N ALA A 40 -18.29 0.20 -1.53
CA ALA A 40 -18.06 1.63 -1.47
C ALA A 40 -18.03 2.15 -0.02
N TRP A 41 -17.00 2.94 0.28
CA TRP A 41 -16.77 3.60 1.57
C TRP A 41 -16.57 2.66 2.76
N LYS A 42 -16.23 1.40 2.49
CA LYS A 42 -15.87 0.40 3.50
C LYS A 42 -14.43 -0.04 3.32
N GLN A 43 -13.76 -0.35 4.42
CA GLN A 43 -12.50 -1.08 4.36
C GLN A 43 -12.78 -2.49 3.84
N VAL A 44 -12.21 -2.82 2.69
CA VAL A 44 -12.39 -4.11 2.01
C VAL A 44 -11.24 -5.07 2.25
N GLU A 45 -10.06 -4.54 2.59
CA GLU A 45 -8.87 -5.32 2.90
C GLU A 45 -7.94 -4.57 3.86
N SER A 46 -7.14 -5.34 4.59
CA SER A 46 -6.06 -4.84 5.44
C SER A 46 -4.80 -5.62 5.11
N LEU A 47 -3.76 -4.92 4.66
CA LEU A 47 -2.46 -5.53 4.37
C LEU A 47 -1.48 -5.21 5.49
N LYS A 48 -0.46 -6.05 5.63
CA LYS A 48 0.66 -5.84 6.55
C LYS A 48 1.93 -5.53 5.75
N GLY A 49 2.43 -4.31 5.89
CA GLY A 49 3.73 -3.86 5.41
C GLY A 49 4.88 -4.28 6.32
N GLN A 50 6.06 -3.68 6.09
CA GLN A 50 7.28 -4.06 6.79
C GLN A 50 7.30 -3.65 8.27
N GLY A 51 6.64 -2.55 8.60
CA GLY A 51 6.58 -2.01 9.94
C GLY A 51 5.91 -0.64 9.97
N GLY A 52 5.81 -0.06 11.18
CA GLY A 52 5.33 1.31 11.35
C GLY A 52 6.28 2.37 10.81
N GLY A 53 5.88 3.62 10.89
CA GLY A 53 6.67 4.76 10.42
C GLY A 53 6.48 5.09 8.94
N SER A 54 5.48 4.53 8.27
CA SER A 54 5.19 4.90 6.88
C SER A 54 4.65 6.33 6.79
N LEU A 55 5.13 7.07 5.78
CA LEU A 55 4.67 8.40 5.44
C LEU A 55 3.93 8.41 4.11
N PHE A 56 4.35 7.58 3.16
CA PHE A 56 3.85 7.60 1.80
C PHE A 56 3.57 6.21 1.26
N ILE A 57 2.47 6.13 0.51
CA ILE A 57 2.08 4.97 -0.28
C ILE A 57 1.84 5.45 -1.72
N LYS A 58 2.28 4.66 -2.72
CA LYS A 58 2.18 5.09 -4.11
C LYS A 58 1.97 3.95 -5.10
N THR A 59 1.20 4.26 -6.13
CA THR A 59 1.11 3.49 -7.38
C THR A 59 0.85 4.43 -8.56
N HIS A 60 0.66 3.88 -9.75
CA HIS A 60 0.34 4.59 -10.99
C HIS A 60 -0.59 3.72 -11.87
N PRO A 61 -1.51 4.29 -12.68
CA PRO A 61 -2.41 3.49 -13.52
C PRO A 61 -1.72 2.50 -14.48
N ASN A 62 -0.49 2.79 -14.88
CA ASN A 62 0.33 1.93 -15.74
C ASN A 62 1.28 1.00 -14.95
N SER A 63 1.11 0.90 -13.63
CA SER A 63 1.92 0.06 -12.76
C SER A 63 1.06 -1.03 -12.13
N HIS A 64 1.64 -2.22 -11.98
CA HIS A 64 1.05 -3.30 -11.19
C HIS A 64 1.59 -3.36 -9.76
N HIS A 65 2.39 -2.36 -9.37
CA HIS A 65 3.04 -2.31 -8.06
C HIS A 65 2.44 -1.24 -7.15
N LEU A 66 2.32 -1.58 -5.87
CA LEU A 66 2.00 -0.67 -4.77
C LEU A 66 3.22 -0.55 -3.85
N TYR A 67 3.78 0.65 -3.76
CA TYR A 67 4.98 0.97 -3.00
C TYR A 67 4.61 1.58 -1.65
N VAL A 68 5.23 1.12 -0.58
CA VAL A 68 5.01 1.61 0.79
C VAL A 68 6.36 1.83 1.46
N ASP A 69 6.61 3.07 1.87
CA ASP A 69 7.84 3.42 2.61
C ASP A 69 7.73 3.06 4.10
N THR A 70 8.86 3.11 4.79
CA THR A 70 8.96 2.94 6.25
C THR A 70 9.82 4.04 6.86
N THR A 71 9.70 5.26 6.34
CA THR A 71 10.62 6.38 6.54
C THR A 71 10.94 6.71 8.00
N LEU A 72 9.95 6.67 8.89
CA LEU A 72 10.12 6.97 10.32
C LEU A 72 10.30 5.72 11.20
N ASN A 73 10.59 4.56 10.59
CA ASN A 73 10.85 3.35 11.36
C ASN A 73 12.20 3.47 12.09
N PRO A 74 12.28 3.10 13.39
CA PRO A 74 13.54 3.20 14.15
C PRO A 74 14.59 2.16 13.72
N ASP A 75 14.21 1.08 13.04
CA ASP A 75 15.14 0.14 12.45
C ASP A 75 15.67 0.72 11.12
N ALA A 76 16.99 0.90 11.03
CA ALA A 76 17.67 1.40 9.84
C ALA A 76 17.38 0.54 8.61
N LYS A 77 17.31 -0.79 8.74
CA LYS A 77 17.02 -1.69 7.61
C LYS A 77 15.64 -1.43 7.02
N LEU A 78 14.68 -1.04 7.86
CA LEU A 78 13.32 -0.74 7.43
C LEU A 78 13.20 0.69 6.90
N SER A 79 13.76 1.69 7.59
CA SER A 79 13.71 3.09 7.11
C SER A 79 14.50 3.32 5.82
N GLN A 80 15.47 2.46 5.51
CA GLN A 80 16.27 2.49 4.28
C GLN A 80 15.74 1.60 3.15
N SER A 81 14.55 1.02 3.30
CA SER A 81 13.94 0.14 2.30
C SER A 81 12.48 0.49 2.01
N VAL A 82 11.93 -0.10 0.94
CA VAL A 82 10.54 0.07 0.51
C VAL A 82 9.90 -1.29 0.25
N ALA A 83 8.68 -1.48 0.75
CA ALA A 83 7.86 -2.65 0.42
C ALA A 83 7.15 -2.42 -0.90
N VAL A 84 7.12 -3.47 -1.73
CA VAL A 84 6.47 -3.46 -3.03
C VAL A 84 5.52 -4.64 -3.12
N PHE A 85 4.23 -4.36 -3.20
CA PHE A 85 3.19 -5.37 -3.38
C PHE A 85 2.81 -5.46 -4.87
N ASP A 86 2.46 -6.66 -5.33
CA ASP A 86 1.77 -6.87 -6.60
C ASP A 86 0.26 -6.65 -6.39
N ILE A 87 -0.29 -5.62 -7.04
CA ILE A 87 -1.71 -5.24 -6.95
C ILE A 87 -2.63 -6.39 -7.40
N ASN A 88 -2.17 -7.23 -8.33
CA ASN A 88 -2.96 -8.36 -8.81
C ASN A 88 -2.98 -9.52 -7.80
N GLN A 89 -2.05 -9.54 -6.84
CA GLN A 89 -1.79 -10.66 -5.95
C GLN A 89 -1.39 -10.20 -4.54
N LEU A 90 -2.11 -9.22 -3.97
CA LEU A 90 -1.79 -8.59 -2.67
C LEU A 90 -1.63 -9.61 -1.52
N GLY A 91 -2.37 -10.72 -1.56
CA GLY A 91 -2.27 -11.80 -0.57
C GLY A 91 -0.94 -12.57 -0.59
N LYS A 92 -0.09 -12.41 -1.62
CA LYS A 92 1.28 -12.98 -1.65
C LYS A 92 2.25 -12.25 -0.72
N GLY A 93 1.87 -11.08 -0.20
CA GLY A 93 2.77 -10.22 0.56
C GLY A 93 3.54 -9.27 -0.35
N TYR A 94 4.70 -8.82 0.13
CA TYR A 94 5.53 -7.82 -0.54
C TYR A 94 6.96 -8.33 -0.77
N THR A 95 7.62 -7.75 -1.76
CA THR A 95 9.08 -7.79 -1.92
C THR A 95 9.69 -6.53 -1.33
N VAL A 96 10.95 -6.61 -0.88
CA VAL A 96 11.67 -5.47 -0.30
C VAL A 96 12.70 -4.96 -1.29
N LEU A 97 12.70 -3.64 -1.53
CA LEU A 97 13.76 -2.96 -2.27
C LEU A 97 14.72 -2.28 -1.29
N PRO A 98 16.01 -2.64 -1.25
CA PRO A 98 17.02 -2.00 -0.40
C PRO A 98 17.48 -0.67 -1.02
N ILE A 99 16.67 0.38 -0.85
CA ILE A 99 16.87 1.68 -1.53
C ILE A 99 18.24 2.29 -1.19
N ALA A 100 18.69 2.21 0.06
CA ALA A 100 19.98 2.77 0.45
C ALA A 100 21.20 2.00 -0.09
N GLU A 101 21.03 0.77 -0.59
CA GLU A 101 22.13 0.01 -1.21
C GLU A 101 22.30 0.37 -2.70
N TYR A 102 21.36 1.11 -3.29
CA TYR A 102 21.38 1.51 -4.70
C TYR A 102 22.04 2.88 -4.95
N SER A 103 22.42 3.58 -3.88
CA SER A 103 23.07 4.90 -3.94
C SER A 103 24.58 4.81 -4.06
#